data_AF-A0A9X2FBD7-F1
#
_entry.id   AF-A0A9X2FBD7-F1
#
_cell.length_a   1.000
_cell.length_b   1.000
_cell.length_c   1.000
_cell.angle_alpha   90.00
_cell.angle_beta   90.00
_cell.angle_gamma   90.00
#
_symmetry.space_group_name_H-M   'P 1'
#
loop_
_entity.id
_entity.type
_entity.pdbx_description
1 polymer ?
#
loop_
_entity_poly.entity_id
_entity_poly.type
_entity_poly.pdbx_seq_one_letter_code
_entity_poly.pdbx_strand_id
1 'polypeptide(L)'
;MLVLTRKSDEKIRIGDDIVITVLRTKGKAVRLGIEAPSDMRVLRGEIAFDGDDAADSHRVAEQAEAKPLHARVPRSQVASVIPALVAEGGPLAEFLNTASVVAR
;
A
#
# COMPACT_ATOMS: atom_id res chain seq x y z
N MET A 1 13.72 -16.36 -25.27
CA MET A 1 14.94 -15.62 -24.88
C MET A 1 15.47 -14.89 -26.10
N LEU A 2 15.59 -13.57 -26.05
CA LEU A 2 16.20 -12.76 -27.11
C LEU A 2 17.63 -12.41 -26.70
N VAL A 3 18.60 -12.62 -27.59
CA VAL A 3 20.02 -12.38 -27.31
C VAL A 3 20.51 -11.24 -28.18
N LEU A 4 21.05 -10.19 -27.55
CA LEU A 4 21.57 -9.01 -28.23
C LEU A 4 23.00 -8.74 -27.76
N THR A 5 23.91 -8.53 -28.70
CA THR A 5 25.28 -8.08 -28.39
C THR A 5 25.34 -6.58 -28.57
N ARG A 6 25.70 -5.85 -27.50
CA ARG A 6 25.87 -4.40 -27.47
C ARG A 6 27.27 -4.00 -27.02
N LYS A 7 27.78 -2.90 -27.56
CA LYS A 7 29.02 -2.25 -27.10
C LYS A 7 28.72 -1.24 -25.98
N SER A 8 29.77 -0.68 -25.39
CA SER A 8 29.63 0.45 -24.46
C SER A 8 28.89 1.63 -25.11
N ASP A 9 28.08 2.31 -24.32
CA ASP A 9 27.20 3.43 -24.69
C ASP A 9 26.04 3.09 -25.64
N GLU A 10 25.90 1.83 -26.06
CA GLU A 10 24.74 1.39 -26.82
C GLU A 10 23.53 1.10 -25.92
N LYS A 11 22.33 1.29 -26.48
CA LYS A 11 21.05 1.15 -25.78
C LYS A 11 20.22 0.02 -26.35
N ILE A 12 19.42 -0.61 -25.49
CA ILE A 12 18.39 -1.59 -25.80
C ILE A 12 17.08 -1.02 -25.28
N ARG A 13 16.06 -0.93 -26.14
CA ARG A 13 14.71 -0.49 -25.75
C ARG A 13 13.80 -1.70 -25.63
N ILE A 14 13.01 -1.74 -24.56
CA ILE A 14 11.99 -2.77 -24.32
C ILE A 14 10.65 -2.06 -24.17
N GLY A 15 9.74 -2.28 -25.11
CA GLY A 15 8.53 -1.46 -25.22
C GLY A 15 8.89 0.01 -25.45
N ASP A 16 8.06 0.91 -24.92
CA ASP A 16 8.22 2.35 -25.10
C ASP A 16 8.96 3.01 -23.92
N ASP A 17 8.80 2.46 -22.71
CA ASP A 17 9.18 3.11 -21.45
C ASP A 17 10.47 2.59 -20.80
N ILE A 18 11.02 1.46 -21.28
CA ILE A 18 12.22 0.85 -20.68
C ILE A 18 13.42 0.99 -21.61
N VAL A 19 14.50 1.54 -21.08
CA VAL A 19 15.77 1.70 -21.79
C VAL A 19 16.92 1.15 -20.95
N ILE A 20 17.60 0.14 -21.48
CA ILE A 20 18.82 -0.43 -20.90
C ILE A 20 20.02 0.14 -21.64
N THR A 21 20.92 0.81 -20.93
CA THR A 21 22.16 1.37 -21.49
C THR A 21 23.37 0.61 -20.95
N VAL A 22 24.26 0.17 -21.85
CA VAL A 22 25.51 -0.47 -21.43
C VAL A 22 26.54 0.62 -21.11
N LEU A 23 26.68 0.99 -19.84
CA LEU A 23 27.55 2.11 -19.44
C LEU A 23 29.04 1.79 -19.61
N ARG A 24 29.47 0.61 -19.16
CA ARG A 24 30.85 0.14 -19.36
C ARG A 24 30.98 -1.34 -19.14
N THR A 25 31.96 -1.94 -19.80
CA THR A 25 32.39 -3.31 -19.57
C THR A 25 33.80 -3.29 -18.95
N LYS A 26 34.00 -4.01 -17.85
CA LYS A 26 35.31 -4.17 -17.21
C LYS A 26 35.53 -5.64 -16.88
N GLY A 27 36.30 -6.33 -17.73
CA GLY A 27 36.58 -7.75 -17.58
C GLY A 27 35.29 -8.57 -17.56
N LYS A 28 34.97 -9.18 -16.41
CA LYS A 28 33.76 -10.00 -16.21
C LYS A 28 32.55 -9.20 -15.69
N ALA A 29 32.72 -7.93 -15.35
CA ALA A 29 31.66 -7.09 -14.81
C ALA A 29 31.16 -6.10 -15.86
N VAL A 30 29.85 -5.89 -15.90
CA VAL A 30 29.20 -4.91 -16.78
C VAL A 30 28.40 -3.95 -15.92
N ARG A 31 28.52 -2.65 -16.20
CA ARG A 31 27.60 -1.65 -15.64
C ARG A 31 26.47 -1.42 -16.63
N LEU A 32 25.25 -1.62 -16.15
CA LEU A 32 24.03 -1.36 -16.88
C LEU A 32 23.33 -0.18 -16.21
N GLY A 33 22.93 0.80 -17.01
CA GLY A 33 21.94 1.79 -16.63
C GLY A 33 20.57 1.29 -17.06
N ILE A 34 19.59 1.32 -16.17
CA ILE A 34 18.21 0.92 -16.47
C ILE A 34 17.35 2.14 -16.20
N GLU A 35 16.75 2.67 -17.25
CA GLU A 35 15.72 3.71 -17.18
C GLU A 35 14.38 3.01 -17.36
N ALA A 36 13.52 3.12 -16.36
CA ALA A 36 12.21 2.51 -16.31
C ALA A 36 11.27 3.47 -15.59
N PRO A 37 9.96 3.43 -15.88
CA PRO A 37 8.99 4.28 -15.22
C PRO A 37 8.83 3.89 -13.73
N SER A 38 8.33 4.81 -12.91
CA SER A 38 8.32 4.69 -11.43
C SER A 38 7.38 3.62 -10.89
N ASP A 39 6.37 3.24 -11.67
CA ASP A 39 5.45 2.14 -11.41
C ASP A 39 6.13 0.77 -11.59
N MET A 40 7.23 0.70 -12.34
CA MET A 40 7.99 -0.52 -12.56
C MET A 40 9.19 -0.63 -11.60
N ARG A 41 9.20 -1.70 -10.81
CA ARG A 41 10.32 -1.99 -9.90
C ARG A 41 11.45 -2.71 -10.62
N VAL A 42 12.68 -2.22 -10.42
CA VAL A 42 13.91 -2.81 -10.96
C VAL A 42 14.72 -3.39 -9.82
N LEU A 43 14.83 -4.72 -9.79
CA LEU A 43 15.57 -5.47 -8.77
C LEU A 43 16.71 -6.26 -9.40
N ARG A 44 17.72 -6.59 -8.59
CA ARG A 44 18.76 -7.54 -9.01
C ARG A 44 18.21 -8.96 -8.90
N GLY A 45 18.61 -9.84 -9.82
CA GLY A 45 18.00 -11.18 -9.96
C GLY A 45 18.16 -12.09 -8.74
N GLU A 46 19.13 -11.82 -7.87
CA GLU A 46 19.31 -12.54 -6.61
C GLU A 46 18.39 -12.08 -5.48
N ILE A 47 17.69 -10.95 -5.64
CA ILE A 47 16.79 -10.42 -4.63
C ILE A 47 15.41 -11.05 -4.84
N ALA A 48 14.89 -11.72 -3.80
CA ALA A 48 13.56 -12.30 -3.82
C ALA A 48 12.50 -11.22 -4.06
N PHE A 49 11.56 -11.53 -4.94
CA PHE A 49 10.36 -10.72 -5.13
C PHE A 49 9.28 -11.28 -4.23
N ASP A 50 9.18 -10.74 -3.02
CA ASP A 50 8.06 -11.02 -2.12
C ASP A 50 6.88 -10.19 -2.64
N GLY A 51 6.03 -10.83 -3.44
CA GLY A 51 5.00 -10.17 -4.25
C GLY A 51 3.83 -9.59 -3.46
N ASP A 52 4.08 -8.61 -2.60
CA ASP A 52 3.07 -7.90 -1.79
C ASP A 52 3.07 -6.39 -2.07
N ASP A 53 3.07 -5.94 -3.33
CA ASP A 53 2.53 -4.62 -3.64
C ASP A 53 1.62 -4.68 -4.87
N ALA A 54 0.43 -5.24 -4.63
CA ALA A 54 -0.76 -4.61 -5.13
C ALA A 54 -0.96 -3.30 -4.33
N ALA A 55 -1.03 -2.17 -5.04
CA ALA A 55 -1.34 -0.82 -4.56
C ALA A 55 -0.18 0.06 -4.08
N ASP A 56 0.51 0.72 -5.03
CA ASP A 56 0.69 2.18 -4.92
C ASP A 56 1.21 2.80 -6.22
N SER A 57 0.28 3.20 -7.10
CA SER A 57 0.39 4.41 -7.95
C SER A 57 -0.86 4.65 -8.81
N HIS A 58 -2.06 4.37 -8.29
CA HIS A 58 -3.32 5.00 -8.70
C HIS A 58 -4.23 5.13 -7.45
N ARG A 59 -3.77 5.92 -6.48
CA ARG A 59 -4.65 6.56 -5.49
C ARG A 59 -4.49 8.07 -5.61
N VAL A 60 -4.79 8.57 -6.80
CA VAL A 60 -5.12 9.98 -6.96
C VAL A 60 -6.49 10.18 -6.33
N ALA A 61 -6.48 10.76 -5.12
CA ALA A 61 -7.55 11.54 -4.53
C ALA A 61 -8.99 11.10 -4.83
N GLU A 62 -9.52 10.18 -4.02
CA GLU A 62 -10.95 10.18 -3.71
C GLU A 62 -11.10 10.28 -2.19
N GLN A 63 -11.57 11.44 -1.78
CA GLN A 63 -11.95 11.77 -0.42
C GLN A 63 -13.27 11.08 -0.06
N ALA A 64 -13.50 10.90 1.26
CA ALA A 64 -14.77 10.56 1.93
C ALA A 64 -15.14 9.06 1.91
N GLU A 65 -15.48 8.35 2.97
CA GLU A 65 -15.88 8.68 4.35
C GLU A 65 -15.37 7.55 5.28
N ALA A 66 -14.34 7.80 6.09
CA ALA A 66 -14.10 6.97 7.26
C ALA A 66 -14.90 7.57 8.42
N LYS A 67 -16.15 7.12 8.60
CA LYS A 67 -16.94 7.42 9.80
C LYS A 67 -16.09 7.07 11.03
N PRO A 68 -15.67 8.02 11.87
CA PRO A 68 -14.82 7.69 13.02
C PRO A 68 -15.64 6.83 13.98
N LEU A 69 -15.23 5.56 14.16
CA LEU A 69 -15.93 4.59 15.00
C LEU A 69 -15.95 4.98 16.50
N HIS A 70 -15.20 6.01 16.90
CA HIS A 70 -15.18 6.51 18.27
C HIS A 70 -15.01 8.03 18.33
N ALA A 71 -16.02 8.71 18.85
CA ALA A 71 -15.90 10.12 19.23
C ALA A 71 -15.18 10.21 20.58
N ARG A 72 -14.04 10.89 20.63
CA ARG A 72 -13.39 11.25 21.90
C ARG A 72 -14.23 12.34 22.57
N VAL A 73 -15.02 11.98 23.56
CA VAL A 73 -15.81 12.95 24.35
C VAL A 73 -14.89 13.57 25.42
N PRO A 74 -14.74 14.91 25.47
CA PRO A 74 -13.99 15.57 26.53
C PRO A 74 -14.69 15.37 27.88
N ARG A 75 -13.92 15.23 28.97
CA ARG A 75 -14.43 14.91 30.32
C ARG A 75 -15.57 15.81 30.81
N SER A 76 -15.59 17.08 30.38
CA SER A 76 -16.65 18.05 30.71
C SER A 76 -18.02 17.71 30.11
N GLN A 77 -18.05 16.97 29.01
CA GLN A 77 -19.27 16.62 28.27
C GLN A 77 -19.73 15.19 28.53
N VAL A 78 -19.02 14.42 29.35
CA VAL A 78 -19.39 13.03 29.66
C VAL A 78 -20.74 12.94 30.38
N ALA A 79 -21.04 13.89 31.29
CA ALA A 79 -22.28 13.89 32.07
C ALA A 79 -23.55 14.03 31.22
N SER A 80 -23.49 14.70 30.05
CA SER A 80 -24.64 14.86 29.16
C SER A 80 -24.87 13.67 28.22
N VAL A 81 -23.85 12.85 27.99
CA VAL A 81 -23.91 11.74 27.02
C VAL A 81 -24.31 10.43 27.71
N ILE A 82 -24.01 10.27 29.00
CA ILE A 82 -24.34 9.06 29.78
C ILE A 82 -25.84 8.70 29.73
N PRO A 83 -26.80 9.63 29.90
CA PRO A 83 -28.23 9.28 29.87
C PRO A 83 -28.66 8.65 28.54
N ALA A 84 -28.11 9.13 27.41
CA ALA A 84 -28.42 8.59 26.08
C ALA A 84 -27.78 7.22 25.82
N LEU A 85 -26.66 6.89 26.48
CA LEU A 85 -26.02 5.58 26.40
C LEU A 85 -26.76 4.50 27.20
N VAL A 86 -27.36 4.87 28.33
CA VAL A 86 -27.94 3.96 29.34
C VAL A 86 -29.47 3.89 29.29
N ALA A 87 -30.14 4.81 28.60
CA ALA A 87 -31.59 4.78 28.41
C ALA A 87 -32.06 3.45 27.77
N GLU A 88 -33.33 3.09 27.99
CA GLU A 88 -33.95 1.91 27.38
C GLU A 88 -33.91 2.03 25.85
N GLY A 89 -33.28 1.06 25.17
CA GLY A 89 -32.99 1.10 23.73
C GLY A 89 -31.68 1.81 23.36
N GLY A 90 -30.90 2.24 24.36
CA GLY A 90 -29.56 2.79 24.17
C GLY A 90 -28.52 1.71 23.87
N PRO A 91 -27.37 2.10 23.28
CA PRO A 91 -26.34 1.17 22.79
C PRO A 91 -25.75 0.27 23.90
N LEU A 92 -25.71 0.70 25.17
CA LEU A 92 -25.25 -0.17 26.27
C LEU A 92 -26.33 -1.16 26.71
N ALA A 93 -27.61 -0.77 26.67
CA ALA A 93 -28.71 -1.67 27.00
C ALA A 93 -28.82 -2.82 25.98
N GLU A 94 -28.66 -2.51 24.68
CA GLU A 94 -28.59 -3.52 23.62
C GLU A 94 -27.39 -4.45 23.76
N PHE A 95 -26.21 -3.93 24.11
CA PHE A 95 -25.01 -4.74 24.34
C PHE A 95 -25.18 -5.75 25.48
N LEU A 96 -25.78 -5.33 26.60
CA LEU A 96 -26.03 -6.20 27.74
C LEU A 96 -27.09 -7.27 27.42
N ASN A 97 -28.13 -6.91 26.66
CA ASN A 97 -29.16 -7.86 26.26
C ASN A 97 -28.66 -8.87 25.21
N THR A 98 -27.72 -8.47 24.35
CA THR A 98 -27.08 -9.35 23.36
C THR A 98 -26.05 -10.28 24.00
N ALA A 99 -25.33 -9.81 25.03
CA ALA A 99 -24.37 -10.64 25.78
C ALA A 99 -25.04 -11.81 26.53
N SER A 100 -26.34 -11.72 26.83
CA SER A 100 -27.14 -12.82 27.37
C SER A 100 -27.35 -13.98 26.39
N VAL A 101 -27.14 -13.80 25.08
CA VAL A 101 -27.39 -14.83 24.06
C VAL A 101 -26.18 -15.73 23.80
N VAL A 102 -24.97 -15.29 24.18
CA VAL A 102 -23.72 -16.05 23.94
C VAL A 102 -23.41 -17.05 25.07
N ALA A 103 -24.22 -17.09 26.14
CA ALA A 103 -24.07 -18.00 27.28
C ALA A 103 -25.08 -19.17 27.32
N ARG A 104 -25.54 -19.65 26.15
CA ARG A 104 -26.29 -20.91 26.03
C ARG A 104 -25.78 -21.77 24.89
#